data_AF-A3Z147-F1
#
_entry.id   AF-A3Z147-F1
#
_cell.length_a   1.000
_cell.length_b   1.000
_cell.length_c   1.000
_cell.angle_alpha   90.00
_cell.angle_beta   90.00
_cell.angle_gamma   90.00
#
_symmetry.space_group_name_H-M   'P 1'
#
loop_
_entity.id
_entity.type
_entity.pdbx_description
1 polymer ?
#
loop_
_entity_poly.entity_id
_entity_poly.type
_entity_poly.pdbx_seq_one_letter_code
_entity_poly.pdbx_strand_id
1 'polypeptide(L)'
;MANLPQDFQFTIASDIFNPGEPILIDSATQTRWGADQIIGTGGDYGIIVFETTLRTGLGRDTVNGSGVGNGILVFNATIDTGWNSDTISGFNSTNGIFNFNGNIQTGLGNDLISGVGSDSGVVNFGVINTGFGRDTITGSGSLFGILNDGTINTGPGNDTITGIGGVAGILLSGGEINTGLGNDVVDALNGGFLGSGLVNLGWGNDTLKGFGSGQFHGGAGFDQLQFNPGSYSILSSGDGFIIGSIMAISGFEAIGSNLASIREGIVSIGSDGAATFAI
;
A
#
# COMPACT_ATOMS: atom_id res chain seq x y z
N MET A 1 8.91 24.87 -12.19
CA MET A 1 8.66 23.46 -12.55
C MET A 1 9.65 23.14 -13.63
N ALA A 2 10.64 22.33 -13.28
CA ALA A 2 11.62 21.82 -14.22
C ALA A 2 10.98 20.65 -14.98
N ASN A 3 11.07 20.65 -16.31
CA ASN A 3 10.99 19.39 -17.02
C ASN A 3 12.27 18.63 -16.73
N LEU A 4 12.18 17.33 -16.50
CA LEU A 4 13.38 16.50 -16.58
C LEU A 4 13.96 16.67 -17.99
N PRO A 5 15.12 17.30 -18.17
CA PRO A 5 15.60 17.64 -19.49
C PRO A 5 15.85 16.36 -20.29
N GLN A 6 15.44 16.30 -21.56
CA GLN A 6 15.80 15.17 -22.44
C GLN A 6 17.32 14.96 -22.53
N ASP A 7 18.08 16.02 -22.24
CA ASP A 7 19.54 16.03 -22.27
C ASP A 7 20.18 15.63 -20.92
N PHE A 8 19.41 15.48 -19.84
CA PHE A 8 19.93 14.92 -18.59
C PHE A 8 20.09 13.42 -18.77
N GLN A 9 21.32 13.01 -19.03
CA GLN A 9 21.69 11.63 -19.25
C GLN A 9 22.20 11.03 -17.95
N PHE A 10 21.39 10.21 -17.32
CA PHE A 10 21.89 9.31 -16.29
C PHE A 10 22.96 8.39 -16.87
N THR A 11 23.94 8.07 -16.04
CA THR A 11 25.16 7.36 -16.39
C THR A 11 25.01 5.88 -16.04
N ILE A 12 26.14 5.19 -15.86
CA ILE A 12 26.16 3.81 -15.32
C ILE A 12 26.56 3.79 -13.84
N ALA A 13 26.74 4.97 -13.25
CA ALA A 13 27.02 5.19 -11.84
C ALA A 13 25.77 5.80 -11.19
N SER A 14 25.74 5.80 -9.86
CA SER A 14 24.69 6.50 -9.11
C SER A 14 24.65 8.00 -9.43
N ASP A 15 23.52 8.46 -9.92
CA ASP A 15 23.26 9.86 -10.21
C ASP A 15 22.15 10.44 -9.32
N ILE A 16 22.17 11.77 -9.14
CA ILE A 16 21.14 12.50 -8.40
C ILE A 16 20.62 13.63 -9.27
N PHE A 17 19.33 13.60 -9.57
CA PHE A 17 18.60 14.70 -10.16
C PHE A 17 17.73 15.38 -9.09
N ASN A 18 18.16 16.56 -8.64
CA ASN A 18 17.43 17.39 -7.68
C ASN A 18 17.56 18.87 -8.06
N PRO A 19 16.63 19.43 -8.83
CA PRO A 19 16.70 20.83 -9.24
C PRO A 19 16.25 21.80 -8.13
N GLY A 20 15.80 21.29 -6.97
CA GLY A 20 15.24 22.12 -5.89
C GLY A 20 13.85 22.70 -6.20
N GLU A 21 13.19 22.19 -7.24
CA GLU A 21 11.88 22.63 -7.70
C GLU A 21 11.01 21.43 -8.15
N PRO A 22 9.71 21.62 -8.44
CA PRO A 22 8.86 20.57 -8.98
C PRO A 22 9.41 19.97 -10.26
N ILE A 23 9.31 18.65 -10.43
CA ILE A 23 9.71 17.93 -11.64
C ILE A 23 8.48 17.50 -12.42
N LEU A 24 8.43 17.82 -13.72
CA LEU A 24 7.51 17.22 -14.69
C LEU A 24 8.27 16.23 -15.57
N ILE A 25 7.75 15.01 -15.66
CA ILE A 25 8.19 13.95 -16.55
C ILE A 25 7.03 13.66 -17.51
N ASP A 26 7.09 14.24 -18.70
CA ASP A 26 6.08 14.14 -19.77
C ASP A 26 6.61 13.41 -21.02
N SER A 27 7.84 12.91 -20.94
CA SER A 27 8.48 12.08 -21.96
C SER A 27 9.25 10.93 -21.32
N ALA A 28 9.39 9.84 -22.09
CA ALA A 28 9.93 8.59 -21.56
C ALA A 28 11.34 8.81 -21.03
N THR A 29 11.55 8.47 -19.75
CA THR A 29 12.80 8.70 -19.01
C THR A 29 13.35 7.37 -18.51
N GLN A 30 14.67 7.20 -18.55
CA GLN A 30 15.35 6.04 -17.98
C GLN A 30 16.63 6.44 -17.25
N THR A 31 16.79 6.05 -15.98
CA THR A 31 18.01 6.35 -15.18
C THR A 31 19.16 5.36 -15.39
N ARG A 32 18.91 4.20 -16.01
CA ARG A 32 19.92 3.21 -16.45
C ARG A 32 20.46 2.34 -15.30
N TRP A 33 21.75 2.43 -14.97
CA TRP A 33 22.40 1.60 -13.96
C TRP A 33 22.97 2.50 -12.86
N GLY A 34 22.84 2.09 -11.62
CA GLY A 34 23.31 2.88 -10.48
C GLY A 34 22.21 2.93 -9.43
N ALA A 35 22.56 3.33 -8.21
CA ALA A 35 21.53 3.72 -7.24
C ALA A 35 21.18 5.20 -7.50
N ASP A 36 20.20 5.44 -8.35
CA ASP A 36 19.83 6.76 -8.84
C ASP A 36 18.76 7.43 -7.98
N GLN A 37 18.75 8.75 -7.97
CA GLN A 37 17.79 9.52 -7.19
C GLN A 37 17.14 10.60 -8.06
N ILE A 38 15.81 10.61 -8.08
CA ILE A 38 15.00 11.69 -8.65
C ILE A 38 14.26 12.36 -7.51
N ILE A 39 14.55 13.63 -7.26
CA ILE A 39 14.03 14.37 -6.11
C ILE A 39 13.37 15.67 -6.59
N GLY A 40 12.05 15.75 -6.48
CA GLY A 40 11.27 16.93 -6.82
C GLY A 40 10.67 17.59 -5.59
N THR A 41 10.81 18.91 -5.46
CA THR A 41 10.38 19.65 -4.26
C THR A 41 9.67 20.97 -4.57
N GLY A 42 8.66 21.32 -3.79
CA GLY A 42 7.96 22.61 -3.86
C GLY A 42 6.69 22.58 -4.71
N GLY A 43 6.11 23.75 -4.97
CA GLY A 43 4.90 23.91 -5.80
C GLY A 43 3.69 23.09 -5.33
N ASP A 44 2.72 22.90 -6.24
CA ASP A 44 1.56 22.03 -6.00
C ASP A 44 1.93 20.54 -6.06
N TYR A 45 3.04 20.20 -6.74
CA TYR A 45 3.49 18.82 -6.94
C TYR A 45 4.99 18.73 -6.74
N GLY A 46 5.47 17.69 -6.06
CA GLY A 46 6.90 17.39 -6.00
C GLY A 46 7.39 16.80 -7.32
N ILE A 47 6.81 15.68 -7.72
CA ILE A 47 7.04 15.02 -9.01
C ILE A 47 5.69 14.77 -9.69
N ILE A 48 5.62 15.05 -10.99
CA ILE A 48 4.52 14.63 -11.86
C ILE A 48 5.10 13.73 -12.94
N VAL A 49 4.55 12.52 -13.06
CA VAL A 49 4.74 11.67 -14.25
C VAL A 49 3.42 11.66 -15.01
N PHE A 50 3.43 12.18 -16.23
CA PHE A 50 2.21 12.46 -17.00
C PHE A 50 2.28 11.78 -18.37
N GLU A 51 1.32 10.89 -18.65
CA GLU A 51 1.14 10.24 -19.95
C GLU A 51 2.42 9.61 -20.53
N THR A 52 3.29 9.10 -19.65
CA THR A 52 4.61 8.60 -20.03
C THR A 52 5.13 7.54 -19.07
N THR A 53 6.38 7.10 -19.26
CA THR A 53 7.06 6.19 -18.33
C THR A 53 8.34 6.80 -17.77
N LEU A 54 8.46 6.79 -16.46
CA LEU A 54 9.73 6.89 -15.75
C LEU A 54 10.22 5.48 -15.44
N ARG A 55 11.41 5.12 -15.91
CA ARG A 55 12.12 3.90 -15.51
C ARG A 55 13.38 4.25 -14.73
N THR A 56 13.66 3.60 -13.60
CA THR A 56 14.95 3.80 -12.92
C THR A 56 15.95 2.72 -13.34
N GLY A 57 15.60 1.44 -13.22
CA GLY A 57 16.26 0.35 -13.93
C GLY A 57 17.03 -0.58 -13.01
N LEU A 58 18.37 -0.60 -13.12
CA LEU A 58 19.19 -1.46 -12.25
C LEU A 58 19.82 -0.61 -11.14
N GLY A 59 19.56 -0.99 -9.91
CA GLY A 59 20.26 -0.50 -8.74
C GLY A 59 19.25 -0.16 -7.67
N ARG A 60 19.69 0.41 -6.55
CA ARG A 60 18.78 0.82 -5.48
C ARG A 60 18.34 2.25 -5.74
N ASP A 61 17.26 2.41 -6.47
CA ASP A 61 16.79 3.69 -6.94
C ASP A 61 15.83 4.35 -5.95
N THR A 62 15.72 5.67 -6.07
CA THR A 62 14.82 6.46 -5.24
C THR A 62 14.09 7.51 -6.06
N VAL A 63 12.76 7.47 -6.03
CA VAL A 63 11.88 8.52 -6.55
C VAL A 63 11.22 9.22 -5.37
N ASN A 64 11.55 10.48 -5.17
CA ASN A 64 11.12 11.24 -4.00
C ASN A 64 10.44 12.57 -4.38
N GLY A 65 9.18 12.73 -4.02
CA GLY A 65 8.39 13.91 -4.30
C GLY A 65 7.86 14.60 -3.05
N SER A 66 8.03 15.92 -2.99
CA SER A 66 7.47 16.78 -1.93
C SER A 66 6.82 18.02 -2.51
N GLY A 67 5.50 18.06 -2.63
CA GLY A 67 4.73 19.24 -3.06
C GLY A 67 3.60 19.55 -2.08
N VAL A 68 2.93 20.70 -2.19
CA VAL A 68 1.82 21.06 -1.28
C VAL A 68 0.55 20.28 -1.60
N GLY A 69 0.28 20.02 -2.88
CA GLY A 69 -0.86 19.21 -3.34
C GLY A 69 -0.53 17.72 -3.32
N ASN A 70 0.38 17.25 -4.17
CA ASN A 70 0.82 15.86 -4.15
C ASN A 70 2.34 15.74 -4.06
N GLY A 71 2.85 14.81 -3.25
CA GLY A 71 4.27 14.51 -3.23
C GLY A 71 4.69 13.98 -4.60
N ILE A 72 4.05 12.89 -5.01
CA ILE A 72 4.16 12.31 -6.35
C ILE A 72 2.76 12.20 -6.96
N LEU A 73 2.58 12.69 -8.18
CA LEU A 73 1.41 12.43 -9.03
C LEU A 73 1.83 11.53 -10.20
N VAL A 74 1.17 10.39 -10.35
CA VAL A 74 1.27 9.51 -11.53
C VAL A 74 -0.06 9.58 -12.25
N PHE A 75 -0.11 10.27 -13.39
CA PHE A 75 -1.35 10.53 -14.14
C PHE A 75 -1.27 9.86 -15.52
N ASN A 76 -2.09 8.81 -15.73
CA ASN A 76 -2.06 8.02 -16.97
C ASN A 76 -0.63 7.58 -17.37
N ALA A 77 0.22 7.34 -16.38
CA ALA A 77 1.65 7.18 -16.55
C ALA A 77 2.15 5.92 -15.87
N THR A 78 3.45 5.64 -16.00
CA THR A 78 4.11 4.53 -15.32
C THR A 78 5.36 5.01 -14.59
N ILE A 79 5.52 4.57 -13.35
CA ILE A 79 6.81 4.51 -12.67
C ILE A 79 7.20 3.04 -12.58
N ASP A 80 8.39 2.69 -13.05
CA ASP A 80 8.91 1.32 -13.12
C ASP A 80 10.35 1.32 -12.57
N THR A 81 10.55 0.88 -11.34
CA THR A 81 11.88 1.00 -10.70
C THR A 81 12.82 -0.16 -11.04
N GLY A 82 12.27 -1.34 -11.32
CA GLY A 82 12.96 -2.40 -12.02
C GLY A 82 13.55 -3.47 -11.10
N TRP A 83 14.87 -3.43 -10.87
CA TRP A 83 15.57 -4.47 -10.10
C TRP A 83 16.27 -3.85 -8.89
N ASN A 84 16.41 -4.68 -7.86
CA ASN A 84 16.91 -4.38 -6.53
C ASN A 84 15.89 -3.60 -5.69
N SER A 85 16.23 -3.43 -4.41
CA SER A 85 15.36 -2.75 -3.44
C SER A 85 15.25 -1.26 -3.70
N ASP A 86 14.13 -0.83 -4.26
CA ASP A 86 13.87 0.55 -4.63
C ASP A 86 13.01 1.28 -3.62
N THR A 87 12.90 2.60 -3.77
CA THR A 87 12.06 3.43 -2.91
C THR A 87 11.30 4.49 -3.70
N ILE A 88 9.98 4.50 -3.54
CA ILE A 88 9.10 5.57 -4.02
C ILE A 88 8.50 6.25 -2.80
N SER A 89 8.74 7.55 -2.65
CA SER A 89 8.31 8.31 -1.47
C SER A 89 7.66 9.63 -1.84
N GLY A 90 6.49 9.89 -1.25
CA GLY A 90 5.77 11.15 -1.41
C GLY A 90 5.40 11.75 -0.06
N PHE A 91 5.76 13.01 0.20
CA PHE A 91 5.52 13.63 1.50
C PHE A 91 5.18 15.13 1.46
N ASN A 92 4.85 15.71 2.63
CA ASN A 92 4.55 17.14 2.85
C ASN A 92 3.45 17.73 1.94
N SER A 93 2.47 16.91 1.59
CA SER A 93 1.45 17.15 0.56
C SER A 93 0.04 16.92 1.08
N THR A 94 -0.99 17.32 0.33
CA THR A 94 -2.36 16.82 0.54
C THR A 94 -2.41 15.30 0.41
N ASN A 95 -1.87 14.76 -0.69
CA ASN A 95 -1.65 13.32 -0.83
C ASN A 95 -0.16 13.01 -1.00
N GLY A 96 0.38 12.10 -0.19
CA GLY A 96 1.78 11.69 -0.31
C GLY A 96 2.08 11.19 -1.73
N ILE A 97 1.40 10.10 -2.12
CA ILE A 97 1.46 9.55 -3.48
C ILE A 97 0.04 9.49 -4.04
N PHE A 98 -0.15 10.04 -5.23
CA PHE A 98 -1.41 9.98 -5.96
C PHE A 98 -1.22 9.28 -7.31
N ASN A 99 -1.66 8.02 -7.39
CA ASN A 99 -1.70 7.24 -8.63
C ASN A 99 -3.09 7.37 -9.28
N PHE A 100 -3.22 8.30 -10.23
CA PHE A 100 -4.46 8.55 -10.94
C PHE A 100 -4.45 7.84 -12.30
N ASN A 101 -5.07 6.66 -12.36
CA ASN A 101 -5.10 5.80 -13.55
C ASN A 101 -3.70 5.50 -14.12
N GLY A 102 -2.68 5.51 -13.27
CA GLY A 102 -1.31 5.15 -13.62
C GLY A 102 -0.94 3.75 -13.15
N ASN A 103 0.32 3.40 -13.37
CA ASN A 103 0.91 2.12 -13.00
C ASN A 103 2.21 2.37 -12.23
N ILE A 104 2.27 1.96 -10.97
CA ILE A 104 3.49 2.00 -10.17
C ILE A 104 3.99 0.57 -10.06
N GLN A 105 5.21 0.31 -10.54
CA GLN A 105 5.84 -1.00 -10.57
C GLN A 105 7.21 -0.91 -9.90
N THR A 106 7.49 -1.73 -8.89
CA THR A 106 8.83 -1.73 -8.26
C THR A 106 9.70 -2.90 -8.70
N GLY A 107 9.11 -4.06 -8.97
CA GLY A 107 9.74 -5.11 -9.76
C GLY A 107 10.38 -6.20 -8.91
N LEU A 108 11.70 -6.37 -8.99
CA LEU A 108 12.43 -7.38 -8.21
C LEU A 108 13.18 -6.69 -7.07
N GLY A 109 12.98 -7.10 -5.83
CA GLY A 109 13.68 -6.47 -4.71
C GLY A 109 12.82 -6.46 -3.47
N ASN A 110 13.37 -5.98 -2.36
CA ASN A 110 12.54 -5.62 -1.22
C ASN A 110 12.25 -4.12 -1.33
N ASP A 111 11.11 -3.77 -1.88
CA ASP A 111 10.80 -2.40 -2.29
C ASP A 111 9.99 -1.65 -1.23
N LEU A 112 10.07 -0.33 -1.27
CA LEU A 112 9.33 0.56 -0.38
C LEU A 112 8.53 1.60 -1.16
N ILE A 113 7.21 1.59 -0.98
CA ILE A 113 6.32 2.67 -1.36
C ILE A 113 5.82 3.35 -0.08
N SER A 114 6.13 4.63 0.10
CA SER A 114 5.79 5.38 1.31
C SER A 114 5.13 6.72 1.00
N GLY A 115 3.86 6.87 1.35
CA GLY A 115 3.11 8.11 1.21
C GLY A 115 2.74 8.73 2.55
N VAL A 116 3.07 10.00 2.75
CA VAL A 116 2.66 10.81 3.91
C VAL A 116 1.99 12.09 3.45
N GLY A 117 0.66 12.15 3.55
CA GLY A 117 -0.11 13.34 3.20
C GLY A 117 -0.84 13.94 4.40
N SER A 118 -1.31 15.18 4.26
CA SER A 118 -2.22 15.79 5.22
C SER A 118 -3.58 15.10 5.17
N ASP A 119 -4.03 14.69 3.99
CA ASP A 119 -5.33 14.03 3.81
C ASP A 119 -5.13 12.53 3.68
N SER A 120 -4.38 12.11 2.66
CA SER A 120 -4.14 10.71 2.37
C SER A 120 -2.66 10.38 2.21
N GLY A 121 -2.21 9.24 2.73
CA GLY A 121 -0.84 8.79 2.48
C GLY A 121 -0.63 8.36 1.04
N VAL A 122 -1.36 7.31 0.65
CA VAL A 122 -1.35 6.76 -0.71
C VAL A 122 -2.77 6.74 -1.25
N VAL A 123 -2.97 7.32 -2.44
CA VAL A 123 -4.23 7.29 -3.18
C VAL A 123 -4.01 6.54 -4.48
N ASN A 124 -4.76 5.47 -4.71
CA ASN A 124 -4.64 4.62 -5.88
C ASN A 124 -5.98 4.46 -6.61
N PHE A 125 -6.06 5.02 -7.82
CA PHE A 125 -7.12 4.76 -8.81
C PHE A 125 -6.57 3.99 -10.03
N GLY A 126 -5.35 3.48 -9.95
CA GLY A 126 -4.70 2.72 -11.02
C GLY A 126 -4.20 1.39 -10.49
N VAL A 127 -2.99 1.02 -10.89
CA VAL A 127 -2.33 -0.20 -10.43
C VAL A 127 -1.06 0.15 -9.65
N ILE A 128 -0.88 -0.49 -8.51
CA ILE A 128 0.40 -0.58 -7.81
C ILE A 128 0.78 -2.06 -7.80
N ASN A 129 1.99 -2.40 -8.23
CA ASN A 129 2.52 -3.76 -8.25
C ASN A 129 3.96 -3.76 -7.73
N THR A 130 4.22 -4.40 -6.59
CA THR A 130 5.58 -4.38 -6.03
C THR A 130 6.45 -5.52 -6.55
N GLY A 131 5.88 -6.68 -6.85
CA GLY A 131 6.51 -7.70 -7.68
C GLY A 131 7.07 -8.86 -6.88
N PHE A 132 8.39 -9.09 -6.90
CA PHE A 132 9.02 -10.18 -6.15
C PHE A 132 9.92 -9.62 -5.06
N GLY A 133 9.76 -10.15 -3.85
CA GLY A 133 10.59 -9.86 -2.70
C GLY A 133 9.73 -9.42 -1.54
N ARG A 134 10.34 -9.05 -0.41
CA ARG A 134 9.60 -8.57 0.77
C ARG A 134 9.36 -7.09 0.60
N ASP A 135 8.18 -6.74 0.14
CA ASP A 135 7.81 -5.38 -0.19
C ASP A 135 7.05 -4.72 0.95
N THR A 136 7.08 -3.38 0.96
CA THR A 136 6.36 -2.58 1.94
C THR A 136 5.64 -1.42 1.28
N ILE A 137 4.34 -1.31 1.55
CA ILE A 137 3.52 -0.15 1.20
C ILE A 137 3.03 0.48 2.50
N THR A 138 3.40 1.74 2.74
CA THR A 138 2.92 2.49 3.90
C THR A 138 2.24 3.77 3.46
N GLY A 139 1.01 3.97 3.92
CA GLY A 139 0.27 5.21 3.75
C GLY A 139 -0.12 5.81 5.09
N SER A 140 0.22 7.08 5.30
CA SER A 140 -0.19 7.86 6.47
C SER A 140 -0.87 9.17 6.06
N GLY A 141 -2.08 9.39 6.54
CA GLY A 141 -2.85 10.62 6.29
C GLY A 141 -3.79 10.94 7.44
N SER A 142 -4.29 12.19 7.53
CA SER A 142 -5.27 12.51 8.59
C SER A 142 -6.64 11.90 8.31
N LEU A 143 -7.00 11.71 7.04
CA LEU A 143 -8.23 11.05 6.64
C LEU A 143 -7.98 9.56 6.39
N PHE A 144 -7.14 9.25 5.41
CA PHE A 144 -6.90 7.89 4.96
C PHE A 144 -5.42 7.56 4.99
N GLY A 145 -5.04 6.41 5.53
CA GLY A 145 -3.69 5.90 5.32
C GLY A 145 -3.50 5.57 3.85
N ILE A 146 -4.32 4.64 3.38
CA ILE A 146 -4.39 4.20 1.98
C ILE A 146 -5.83 4.32 1.51
N LEU A 147 -6.06 5.08 0.44
CA LEU A 147 -7.30 5.05 -0.34
C LEU A 147 -7.03 4.26 -1.61
N ASN A 148 -7.66 3.09 -1.73
CA ASN A 148 -7.53 2.24 -2.90
C ASN A 148 -8.90 2.00 -3.55
N ASP A 149 -9.02 2.47 -4.79
CA ASP A 149 -10.14 2.23 -5.68
C ASP A 149 -9.66 1.68 -7.04
N GLY A 150 -8.40 1.23 -7.07
CA GLY A 150 -7.80 0.46 -8.15
C GLY A 150 -7.32 -0.89 -7.62
N THR A 151 -6.13 -1.30 -8.04
CA THR A 151 -5.52 -2.58 -7.62
C THR A 151 -4.16 -2.34 -6.99
N ILE A 152 -3.91 -3.00 -5.86
CA ILE A 152 -2.60 -3.15 -5.24
C ILE A 152 -2.26 -4.64 -5.24
N ASN A 153 -1.16 -5.02 -5.89
CA ASN A 153 -0.61 -6.38 -5.87
C ASN A 153 0.79 -6.35 -5.26
N THR A 154 1.09 -7.21 -4.29
CA THR A 154 2.48 -7.28 -3.78
C THR A 154 3.28 -8.42 -4.39
N GLY A 155 2.64 -9.56 -4.66
CA GLY A 155 3.22 -10.63 -5.47
C GLY A 155 3.92 -11.69 -4.61
N PRO A 156 4.99 -12.35 -5.08
CA PRO A 156 5.66 -13.34 -4.25
C PRO A 156 6.66 -12.71 -3.26
N GLY A 157 6.42 -12.92 -1.98
CA GLY A 157 7.26 -12.47 -0.87
C GLY A 157 6.48 -12.39 0.44
N ASN A 158 7.15 -12.03 1.53
CA ASN A 158 6.46 -11.80 2.81
C ASN A 158 6.23 -10.30 2.95
N ASP A 159 5.13 -9.81 2.41
CA ASP A 159 4.87 -8.40 2.18
C ASP A 159 4.16 -7.72 3.34
N THR A 160 4.19 -6.39 3.34
CA THR A 160 3.48 -5.60 4.35
C THR A 160 2.81 -4.38 3.73
N ILE A 161 1.51 -4.27 3.93
CA ILE A 161 0.72 -3.08 3.61
C ILE A 161 0.22 -2.49 4.92
N THR A 162 0.55 -1.22 5.18
CA THR A 162 0.14 -0.51 6.40
C THR A 162 -0.57 0.78 6.06
N GLY A 163 -1.80 0.93 6.54
CA GLY A 163 -2.60 2.14 6.44
C GLY A 163 -2.82 2.77 7.81
N ILE A 164 -2.46 4.04 7.95
CA ILE A 164 -2.66 4.85 9.16
C ILE A 164 -3.51 6.06 8.80
N GLY A 165 -4.76 6.09 9.27
CA GLY A 165 -5.66 7.21 9.00
C GLY A 165 -6.67 7.48 10.11
N GLY A 166 -7.15 8.72 10.19
CA GLY A 166 -8.13 9.13 11.20
C GLY A 166 -9.56 8.72 10.87
N VAL A 167 -9.91 8.60 9.58
CA VAL A 167 -11.20 8.09 9.11
C VAL A 167 -11.11 6.58 8.82
N ALA A 168 -10.08 6.17 8.09
CA ALA A 168 -9.77 4.75 7.88
C ALA A 168 -8.27 4.56 7.71
N GLY A 169 -7.73 3.46 8.23
CA GLY A 169 -6.38 3.05 7.90
C GLY A 169 -6.29 2.71 6.41
N ILE A 170 -7.22 1.88 5.95
CA ILE A 170 -7.33 1.45 4.55
C ILE A 170 -8.79 1.59 4.10
N LEU A 171 -9.04 2.45 3.10
CA LEU A 171 -10.33 2.61 2.42
C LEU A 171 -10.29 1.88 1.08
N LEU A 172 -11.21 0.93 0.87
CA LEU A 172 -11.42 0.18 -0.36
C LEU A 172 -12.78 0.54 -0.97
N SER A 173 -12.83 1.57 -1.83
CA SER A 173 -14.07 2.07 -2.47
C SER A 173 -14.62 1.18 -3.59
N GLY A 174 -14.18 -0.08 -3.66
CA GLY A 174 -14.38 -1.00 -4.79
C GLY A 174 -13.07 -1.60 -5.29
N GLY A 175 -11.94 -1.05 -4.85
CA GLY A 175 -10.61 -1.56 -5.17
C GLY A 175 -10.25 -2.90 -4.53
N GLU A 176 -9.12 -3.46 -4.97
CA GLU A 176 -8.59 -4.75 -4.54
C GLU A 176 -7.16 -4.60 -4.00
N ILE A 177 -6.87 -5.32 -2.92
CA ILE A 177 -5.52 -5.63 -2.44
C ILE A 177 -5.33 -7.14 -2.58
N ASN A 178 -4.27 -7.57 -3.24
CA ASN A 178 -3.89 -8.97 -3.37
C ASN A 178 -2.41 -9.14 -2.99
N THR A 179 -2.13 -9.86 -1.91
CA THR A 179 -0.74 -9.95 -1.43
C THR A 179 0.03 -11.08 -2.09
N GLY A 180 -0.59 -12.20 -2.43
CA GLY A 180 -0.03 -13.17 -3.37
C GLY A 180 0.54 -14.41 -2.69
N LEU A 181 1.85 -14.62 -2.75
CA LEU A 181 2.50 -15.80 -2.16
C LEU A 181 3.47 -15.38 -1.05
N GLY A 182 3.27 -15.89 0.15
CA GLY A 182 4.16 -15.68 1.29
C GLY A 182 3.35 -15.36 2.53
N ASN A 183 4.02 -15.09 3.65
CA ASN A 183 3.34 -14.74 4.90
C ASN A 183 3.21 -13.23 4.97
N ASP A 184 2.06 -12.74 4.54
CA ASP A 184 1.78 -11.33 4.32
C ASP A 184 1.09 -10.68 5.50
N VAL A 185 1.23 -9.35 5.58
CA VAL A 185 0.54 -8.54 6.59
C VAL A 185 -0.18 -7.39 5.93
N VAL A 186 -1.48 -7.28 6.17
CA VAL A 186 -2.25 -6.07 5.85
C VAL A 186 -2.76 -5.47 7.15
N ASP A 187 -2.22 -4.31 7.50
CA ASP A 187 -2.42 -3.63 8.79
C ASP A 187 -3.20 -2.32 8.61
N ALA A 188 -4.43 -2.32 9.10
CA ALA A 188 -5.30 -1.16 9.25
C ALA A 188 -5.72 -0.96 10.72
N LEU A 189 -4.91 -1.38 11.71
CA LEU A 189 -5.26 -1.21 13.12
C LEU A 189 -5.52 0.25 13.49
N ASN A 190 -4.84 1.19 12.85
CA ASN A 190 -5.04 2.62 13.04
C ASN A 190 -6.04 3.16 12.01
N GLY A 191 -7.30 3.29 12.45
CA GLY A 191 -8.42 3.78 11.66
C GLY A 191 -9.37 2.69 11.14
N GLY A 192 -8.92 1.44 11.02
CA GLY A 192 -9.72 0.32 10.54
C GLY A 192 -9.84 0.25 9.02
N PHE A 193 -10.63 -0.72 8.55
CA PHE A 193 -11.01 -0.85 7.15
C PHE A 193 -12.33 -0.11 6.86
N LEU A 194 -12.47 0.44 5.67
CA LEU A 194 -13.72 1.05 5.22
C LEU A 194 -13.97 0.73 3.75
N GLY A 195 -15.25 0.64 3.36
CA GLY A 195 -15.67 0.44 1.97
C GLY A 195 -16.22 -0.96 1.70
N SER A 196 -16.21 -1.33 0.42
CA SER A 196 -16.80 -2.58 -0.09
C SER A 196 -15.85 -3.41 -0.94
N GLY A 197 -14.59 -2.98 -1.07
CA GLY A 197 -13.60 -3.71 -1.85
C GLY A 197 -13.06 -4.96 -1.15
N LEU A 198 -12.04 -5.54 -1.78
CA LEU A 198 -11.51 -6.86 -1.46
C LEU A 198 -10.08 -6.78 -0.95
N VAL A 199 -9.78 -7.54 0.10
CA VAL A 199 -8.42 -7.94 0.47
C VAL A 199 -8.32 -9.46 0.31
N ASN A 200 -7.39 -9.91 -0.52
CA ASN A 200 -7.08 -11.32 -0.74
C ASN A 200 -5.63 -11.57 -0.33
N LEU A 201 -5.41 -12.35 0.72
CA LEU A 201 -4.06 -12.59 1.26
C LEU A 201 -3.31 -13.69 0.49
N GLY A 202 -4.05 -14.58 -0.18
CA GLY A 202 -3.45 -15.49 -1.13
C GLY A 202 -2.95 -16.78 -0.49
N TRP A 203 -1.67 -17.12 -0.63
CA TRP A 203 -1.09 -18.35 -0.08
C TRP A 203 -0.03 -18.02 0.94
N GLY A 204 -0.18 -18.57 2.14
CA GLY A 204 0.78 -18.42 3.22
C GLY A 204 0.08 -18.44 4.56
N ASN A 205 0.81 -18.08 5.61
CA ASN A 205 0.23 -17.87 6.93
C ASN A 205 0.12 -16.37 7.14
N ASP A 206 -0.99 -15.81 6.71
CA ASP A 206 -1.17 -14.37 6.58
C ASP A 206 -1.77 -13.75 7.83
N THR A 207 -1.60 -12.44 7.97
CA THR A 207 -2.18 -11.68 9.06
C THR A 207 -2.91 -10.45 8.56
N LEU A 208 -4.22 -10.43 8.79
CA LEU A 208 -5.04 -9.23 8.63
C LEU A 208 -5.18 -8.54 9.99
N LYS A 209 -4.82 -7.26 10.07
CA LYS A 209 -4.97 -6.46 11.30
C LYS A 209 -5.91 -5.28 11.09
N GLY A 210 -6.80 -5.07 12.05
CA GLY A 210 -7.85 -4.06 12.00
C GLY A 210 -9.23 -4.65 11.72
N PHE A 211 -10.25 -3.90 12.11
CA PHE A 211 -11.66 -4.24 11.92
C PHE A 211 -12.32 -3.17 11.05
N GLY A 212 -13.32 -3.53 10.25
CA GLY A 212 -14.00 -2.58 9.39
C GLY A 212 -14.85 -3.24 8.31
N SER A 213 -15.41 -2.45 7.39
CA SER A 213 -16.22 -3.00 6.30
C SER A 213 -15.37 -3.43 5.11
N GLY A 214 -15.80 -4.50 4.43
CA GLY A 214 -15.11 -5.04 3.26
C GLY A 214 -15.27 -6.56 3.13
N GLN A 215 -14.61 -7.11 2.13
CA GLN A 215 -14.47 -8.55 1.92
C GLN A 215 -13.01 -8.95 2.13
N PHE A 216 -12.77 -9.98 2.93
CA PHE A 216 -11.42 -10.40 3.32
C PHE A 216 -11.29 -11.91 3.16
N HIS A 217 -10.33 -12.34 2.34
CA HIS A 217 -10.03 -13.74 2.12
C HIS A 217 -8.61 -14.02 2.63
N GLY A 218 -8.46 -14.90 3.61
CA GLY A 218 -7.13 -15.38 4.04
C GLY A 218 -6.50 -16.23 2.94
N GLY A 219 -7.28 -17.17 2.40
CA GLY A 219 -6.85 -17.97 1.26
C GLY A 219 -6.33 -19.31 1.71
N ALA A 220 -5.12 -19.67 1.29
CA ALA A 220 -4.53 -20.98 1.55
C ALA A 220 -3.41 -20.89 2.58
N GLY A 221 -3.63 -21.47 3.76
CA GLY A 221 -2.62 -21.67 4.79
C GLY A 221 -3.24 -21.54 6.17
N PHE A 222 -2.53 -20.94 7.11
CA PHE A 222 -3.04 -20.66 8.45
C PHE A 222 -3.06 -19.14 8.68
N ASP A 223 -4.24 -18.55 8.49
CA ASP A 223 -4.44 -17.12 8.42
C ASP A 223 -5.07 -16.59 9.72
N GLN A 224 -4.60 -15.41 10.14
CA GLN A 224 -4.94 -14.83 11.43
C GLN A 224 -5.57 -13.45 11.29
N LEU A 225 -6.61 -13.21 12.09
CA LEU A 225 -7.17 -11.89 12.37
C LEU A 225 -6.59 -11.30 13.66
N GLN A 226 -6.23 -10.02 13.64
CA GLN A 226 -5.88 -9.25 14.84
C GLN A 226 -6.67 -7.95 14.90
N PHE A 227 -7.50 -7.79 15.94
CA PHE A 227 -8.31 -6.58 16.12
C PHE A 227 -7.83 -5.74 17.30
N ASN A 228 -8.28 -4.49 17.33
CA ASN A 228 -8.20 -3.67 18.52
C ASN A 228 -9.06 -4.27 19.66
N PRO A 229 -8.81 -3.87 20.92
CA PRO A 229 -9.63 -4.30 22.04
C PRO A 229 -11.11 -3.92 21.84
N GLY A 230 -12.01 -4.85 22.15
CA GLY A 230 -13.44 -4.67 21.90
C GLY A 230 -14.21 -5.98 21.92
N SER A 231 -15.54 -5.89 21.72
CA SER A 231 -16.42 -7.06 21.58
C SER A 231 -17.05 -7.07 20.20
N TYR A 232 -17.02 -8.23 19.55
CA TYR A 232 -17.45 -8.40 18.17
C TYR A 232 -18.40 -9.60 18.08
N SER A 233 -19.52 -9.43 17.39
CA SER A 233 -20.44 -10.53 17.07
C SER A 233 -19.96 -11.24 15.81
N ILE A 234 -19.84 -12.57 15.86
CA ILE A 234 -19.47 -13.42 14.73
C ILE A 234 -20.67 -14.30 14.38
N LEU A 235 -21.08 -14.24 13.12
CA LEU A 235 -22.15 -15.05 12.55
C LEU A 235 -21.60 -15.85 11.38
N SER A 236 -22.01 -17.11 11.23
CA SER A 236 -21.67 -17.90 10.04
C SER A 236 -22.29 -17.28 8.78
N SER A 237 -21.58 -17.38 7.67
CA SER A 237 -22.05 -16.93 6.36
C SER A 237 -21.39 -17.73 5.25
N GLY A 238 -22.14 -18.69 4.69
CA GLY A 238 -21.60 -19.61 3.68
C GLY A 238 -20.37 -20.36 4.20
N ASP A 239 -19.27 -20.27 3.47
CA ASP A 239 -17.98 -20.90 3.82
C ASP A 239 -17.11 -20.03 4.76
N GLY A 240 -17.68 -18.95 5.32
CA GLY A 240 -16.96 -18.00 6.17
C GLY A 240 -17.82 -17.41 7.28
N PHE A 241 -17.50 -16.19 7.67
CA PHE A 241 -18.19 -15.47 8.76
C PHE A 241 -18.45 -14.01 8.39
N ILE A 242 -19.44 -13.43 9.06
CA ILE A 242 -19.64 -11.99 9.12
C ILE A 242 -19.36 -11.52 10.55
N ILE A 243 -18.42 -10.60 10.70
CA ILE A 243 -18.06 -9.99 11.99
C ILE A 243 -18.66 -8.59 12.07
N GLY A 244 -19.37 -8.31 13.18
CA GLY A 244 -19.98 -7.01 13.45
C GLY A 244 -20.99 -6.55 12.39
N SER A 245 -21.55 -7.47 11.60
CA SER A 245 -22.45 -7.22 10.46
C SER A 245 -21.82 -6.46 9.27
N ILE A 246 -20.52 -6.16 9.29
CA ILE A 246 -19.89 -5.31 8.27
C ILE A 246 -18.64 -5.93 7.64
N MET A 247 -17.98 -6.84 8.33
CA MET A 247 -16.73 -7.46 7.88
C MET A 247 -17.01 -8.89 7.42
N ALA A 248 -16.97 -9.14 6.12
CA ALA A 248 -17.13 -10.48 5.57
C ALA A 248 -15.75 -11.14 5.45
N ILE A 249 -15.57 -12.30 6.08
CA ILE A 249 -14.31 -13.04 6.08
C ILE A 249 -14.49 -14.46 5.54
N SER A 250 -13.49 -15.02 4.88
CA SER A 250 -13.37 -16.45 4.59
C SER A 250 -11.91 -16.90 4.60
N GLY A 251 -11.68 -18.20 4.83
CA GLY A 251 -10.32 -18.75 4.88
C GLY A 251 -9.46 -18.18 6.01
N PHE A 252 -10.03 -17.91 7.19
CA PHE A 252 -9.26 -17.54 8.39
C PHE A 252 -9.47 -18.59 9.47
N GLU A 253 -8.38 -19.04 10.09
CA GLU A 253 -8.38 -20.09 11.11
C GLU A 253 -8.42 -19.51 12.52
N ALA A 254 -7.81 -18.34 12.73
CA ALA A 254 -7.54 -17.81 14.06
C ALA A 254 -7.83 -16.31 14.24
N ILE A 255 -8.15 -15.91 15.47
CA ILE A 255 -8.34 -14.53 15.89
C ILE A 255 -7.63 -14.23 17.21
N GLY A 256 -7.08 -13.02 17.31
CA GLY A 256 -6.41 -12.51 18.51
C GLY A 256 -4.98 -13.03 18.67
N SER A 257 -4.21 -12.41 19.56
CA SER A 257 -2.78 -12.70 19.78
C SER A 257 -2.51 -14.11 20.31
N ASN A 258 -3.51 -14.76 20.89
CA ASN A 258 -3.48 -16.14 21.38
C ASN A 258 -3.93 -17.19 20.35
N LEU A 259 -4.17 -16.80 19.09
CA LEU A 259 -4.57 -17.68 18.00
C LEU A 259 -5.84 -18.50 18.31
N ALA A 260 -6.84 -17.87 18.92
CA ALA A 260 -8.09 -18.58 19.23
C ALA A 260 -8.83 -18.95 17.95
N SER A 261 -9.31 -20.19 17.84
CA SER A 261 -10.07 -20.62 16.66
C SER A 261 -11.36 -19.79 16.49
N ILE A 262 -11.59 -19.32 15.26
CA ILE A 262 -12.77 -18.54 14.91
C ILE A 262 -14.02 -19.43 14.98
N ARG A 263 -15.09 -18.90 15.58
CA ARG A 263 -16.41 -19.56 15.67
C ARG A 263 -17.51 -18.53 15.90
N GLU A 264 -18.75 -18.95 15.67
CA GLU A 264 -19.93 -18.12 15.97
C GLU A 264 -20.01 -17.74 17.45
N GLY A 265 -20.56 -16.56 17.72
CA GLY A 265 -20.78 -16.05 19.08
C GLY A 265 -20.26 -14.63 19.26
N ILE A 266 -20.03 -14.25 20.51
CA ILE A 266 -19.41 -12.96 20.85
C ILE A 266 -17.95 -13.23 21.25
N VAL A 267 -17.03 -12.65 20.49
CA VAL A 267 -15.61 -12.62 20.84
C VAL A 267 -15.26 -11.29 21.49
N SER A 268 -14.52 -11.33 22.58
CA SER A 268 -13.94 -10.19 23.26
C SER A 268 -12.42 -10.23 23.09
N ILE A 269 -11.87 -9.14 22.56
CA ILE A 269 -10.44 -8.90 22.40
C ILE A 269 -9.96 -8.05 23.58
N GLY A 270 -9.06 -8.61 24.38
CA GLY A 270 -8.45 -7.93 25.52
C GLY A 270 -7.47 -6.83 25.11
N SER A 271 -7.02 -6.04 26.08
CA SER A 271 -5.96 -5.03 25.86
C SER A 271 -4.61 -5.64 25.47
N ASP A 272 -4.41 -6.92 25.77
CA ASP A 272 -3.27 -7.74 25.35
C ASP A 272 -3.46 -8.37 23.95
N GLY A 273 -4.57 -8.06 23.28
CA GLY A 273 -4.95 -8.60 21.99
C GLY A 273 -5.48 -10.04 22.05
N ALA A 274 -5.59 -10.66 23.23
CA ALA A 274 -6.05 -12.05 23.33
C ALA A 274 -7.57 -12.13 23.10
N ALA A 275 -7.99 -13.13 22.32
CA ALA A 275 -9.39 -13.41 22.05
C ALA A 275 -9.97 -14.37 23.09
N THR A 276 -11.16 -14.01 23.61
CA THR A 276 -11.97 -14.82 24.52
C THR A 276 -13.40 -14.86 24.00
N PHE A 277 -14.02 -16.04 23.95
CA PHE A 277 -15.41 -16.17 23.51
C PHE A 277 -16.31 -16.35 24.72
N ALA A 278 -17.41 -15.61 24.74
CA ALA A 278 -18.48 -15.87 25.69
C ALA A 278 -19.14 -17.22 25.37
N ILE A 279 -19.42 -18.00 26.42
CA ILE A 279 -20.18 -19.26 26.34
C ILE A 279 -21.67 -18.93 26.25
#